data_AF-A0A1H7BVB0-F1
#
_entry.id   AF-A0A1H7BVB0-F1
#
_cell.length_a   1.000
_cell.length_b   1.000
_cell.length_c   1.000
_cell.angle_alpha   90.00
_cell.angle_beta   90.00
_cell.angle_gamma   90.00
#
_symmetry.space_group_name_H-M   'P 1'
#
loop_
_entity.id
_entity.type
_entity.pdbx_description
1 polymer ?
#
loop_
_entity_poly.entity_id
_entity_poly.type
_entity_poly.pdbx_seq_one_letter_code
_entity_poly.pdbx_strand_id
1 'polypeptide(L)'
;MERLGALSAKYESNDNPAAVSQSNGDGGGWSYGIYQFASAAGVVQNFIYWLCQHDVPYDEYGRQLASAGDPCSDQSFVDKWEDIGNTDADGFVMLQDEYVKPQYYDAGAEKLIEWYNFDISQHSNALQQVLFSNCIQHGNYYGAQVFGDAAKFVEKDLNSMNEADIINFIYEVKLTDMSWSSGSPQLRSGLFARWKNEREDALDLLKKQTESDIFVGSGCK
;
A
#
# COMPACT_ATOMS: atom_id res chain seq x y z
N MET A 1 -10.24 7.80 -11.69
CA MET A 1 -10.16 6.80 -10.60
C MET A 1 -8.73 6.83 -10.08
N GLU A 2 -8.54 6.87 -8.78
CA GLU A 2 -7.20 7.01 -8.18
C GLU A 2 -6.47 5.66 -8.17
N ARG A 3 -5.15 5.68 -8.37
CA ARG A 3 -4.28 4.51 -8.47
C ARG A 3 -4.25 3.77 -7.13
N LEU A 4 -4.57 2.47 -7.13
CA LEU A 4 -4.55 1.62 -5.94
C LEU A 4 -3.13 1.63 -5.33
N GLY A 5 -3.00 2.07 -4.08
CA GLY A 5 -1.71 2.21 -3.40
C GLY A 5 -1.26 3.64 -3.16
N ALA A 6 -1.86 4.62 -3.84
CA ALA A 6 -1.56 6.04 -3.63
C ALA A 6 -1.74 6.48 -2.17
N LEU A 7 -2.75 5.93 -1.47
CA LEU A 7 -2.99 6.28 -0.07
C LEU A 7 -1.80 5.91 0.82
N SER A 8 -1.25 4.69 0.69
CA SER A 8 -0.11 4.25 1.49
C SER A 8 1.21 4.84 1.01
N ALA A 9 1.41 4.95 -0.31
CA ALA A 9 2.65 5.45 -0.92
C ALA A 9 2.98 6.89 -0.48
N LYS A 10 1.97 7.74 -0.29
CA LYS A 10 2.12 9.07 0.34
C LYS A 10 2.89 9.03 1.67
N TYR A 11 2.66 8.01 2.49
CA TYR A 11 3.26 7.87 3.82
C TYR A 11 4.59 7.12 3.82
N GLU A 12 4.78 6.18 2.88
CA GLU A 12 6.01 5.38 2.82
C GLU A 12 7.15 6.10 2.10
N SER A 13 6.84 6.94 1.10
CA SER A 13 7.85 7.52 0.20
C SER A 13 7.48 8.89 -0.37
N ASN A 14 6.31 9.44 0.01
CA ASN A 14 5.73 10.61 -0.65
C ASN A 14 5.61 10.40 -2.18
N ASP A 15 5.13 9.22 -2.57
CA ASP A 15 4.90 8.78 -3.96
C ASP A 15 6.14 8.79 -4.86
N ASN A 16 7.36 8.79 -4.28
CA ASN A 16 8.59 8.83 -5.06
C ASN A 16 9.06 7.41 -5.47
N PRO A 17 8.95 7.00 -6.75
CA PRO A 17 9.40 5.69 -7.20
C PRO A 17 10.92 5.52 -7.17
N ALA A 18 11.68 6.62 -7.16
CA ALA A 18 13.12 6.65 -7.02
C ALA A 18 13.58 6.67 -5.55
N ALA A 19 12.68 6.64 -4.57
CA ALA A 19 13.06 6.78 -3.17
C ALA A 19 14.02 5.66 -2.73
N VAL A 20 15.18 6.04 -2.18
CA VAL A 20 16.13 5.14 -1.56
C VAL A 20 16.38 5.58 -0.13
N SER A 21 16.34 4.62 0.80
CA SER A 21 16.74 4.85 2.18
C SER A 21 17.69 3.77 2.68
N GLN A 22 18.58 4.14 3.60
CA GLN A 22 19.52 3.22 4.22
C GLN A 22 19.26 3.15 5.73
N SER A 23 19.07 1.94 6.24
CA SER A 23 19.03 1.73 7.69
C SER A 23 20.44 1.45 8.19
N ASN A 24 20.94 2.32 9.07
CA ASN A 24 22.24 2.14 9.72
C ASN A 24 22.09 1.16 10.89
N GLY A 25 22.54 -0.08 10.75
CA GLY A 25 22.50 -1.11 11.80
C GLY A 25 23.16 -2.43 11.39
N ASP A 26 23.33 -3.34 12.35
CA ASP A 26 24.00 -4.64 12.15
C ASP A 26 23.14 -5.56 11.27
N GLY A 27 23.39 -5.50 9.96
CA GLY A 27 22.71 -6.23 8.89
C GLY A 27 22.18 -5.34 7.75
N GLY A 28 22.34 -4.02 7.85
CA GLY A 28 21.62 -3.01 7.07
C GLY A 28 21.85 -3.05 5.55
N GLY A 29 20.75 -3.23 4.81
CA GLY A 29 20.66 -3.00 3.37
C GLY A 29 19.90 -1.71 3.06
N TRP A 30 19.61 -1.52 1.77
CA TRP A 30 18.83 -0.40 1.27
C TRP A 30 17.35 -0.76 1.11
N SER A 31 16.50 0.26 1.15
CA SER A 31 15.07 0.15 0.87
C SER A 31 14.71 1.04 -0.30
N TYR A 32 13.90 0.51 -1.22
CA TYR A 32 13.72 1.08 -2.55
C TYR A 32 12.26 1.32 -2.92
N GLY A 33 12.01 2.44 -3.59
CA GLY A 33 10.73 2.74 -4.23
C GLY A 33 9.61 3.13 -3.28
N ILE A 34 8.40 3.19 -3.84
CA ILE A 34 7.24 3.76 -3.16
C ILE A 34 6.79 2.95 -1.95
N TYR A 35 7.13 1.66 -1.92
CA TYR A 35 6.83 0.72 -0.84
C TYR A 35 8.06 0.34 -0.01
N GLN A 36 9.21 1.00 -0.25
CA GLN A 36 10.45 0.77 0.48
C GLN A 36 10.85 -0.72 0.55
N PHE A 37 10.99 -1.35 -0.62
CA PHE A 37 11.40 -2.76 -0.76
C PHE A 37 12.76 -3.00 -0.10
N ALA A 38 12.75 -3.65 1.06
CA ALA A 38 13.95 -3.90 1.84
C ALA A 38 14.85 -4.98 1.18
N SER A 39 16.08 -4.61 0.86
CA SER A 39 17.06 -5.51 0.23
C SER A 39 17.55 -6.60 1.17
N ALA A 40 17.73 -6.29 2.46
CA ALA A 40 18.12 -7.26 3.47
C ALA A 40 17.06 -8.37 3.67
N ALA A 41 15.80 -8.08 3.35
CA ALA A 41 14.69 -9.03 3.41
C ALA A 41 14.45 -9.76 2.06
N GLY A 42 15.24 -9.47 1.02
CA GLY A 42 15.09 -10.10 -0.30
C GLY A 42 13.98 -9.50 -1.17
N VAL A 43 13.29 -8.44 -0.73
CA VAL A 43 12.06 -7.96 -1.40
C VAL A 43 12.38 -7.33 -2.76
N VAL A 44 13.41 -6.49 -2.84
CA VAL A 44 13.83 -5.86 -4.10
C VAL A 44 14.41 -6.88 -5.07
N GLN A 45 15.09 -7.92 -4.58
CA GLN A 45 15.59 -9.02 -5.39
C GLN A 45 14.44 -9.80 -6.03
N ASN A 46 13.39 -10.09 -5.26
CA ASN A 46 12.19 -10.75 -5.78
C ASN A 46 11.44 -9.87 -6.79
N PHE A 47 11.42 -8.54 -6.60
CA PHE A 47 10.87 -7.61 -7.58
C PHE A 47 11.64 -7.64 -8.90
N ILE A 48 12.97 -7.60 -8.86
CA ILE A 48 13.81 -7.72 -10.07
C ILE A 48 13.58 -9.06 -10.76
N TYR A 49 13.52 -10.14 -10.00
CA TYR A 49 13.23 -11.46 -10.54
C TYR A 49 11.87 -11.47 -11.25
N TRP A 50 10.83 -10.93 -10.61
CA TRP A 50 9.48 -10.80 -11.17
C TRP A 50 9.50 -10.01 -12.49
N LEU A 51 10.17 -8.85 -12.54
CA LEU A 51 10.33 -8.06 -13.76
C LEU A 51 10.96 -8.89 -14.90
N CYS A 52 12.02 -9.63 -14.61
CA CYS A 52 12.70 -10.49 -15.57
C CYS A 52 11.87 -11.68 -16.08
N GLN A 53 10.77 -12.04 -15.42
CA GLN A 53 9.86 -13.10 -15.85
C GLN A 53 8.71 -12.61 -16.74
N HIS A 54 8.53 -11.30 -16.90
CA HIS A 54 7.45 -10.71 -17.69
C HIS A 54 7.94 -10.33 -19.09
N ASP A 55 7.00 -10.06 -20.01
CA ASP A 55 7.32 -9.58 -21.36
C ASP A 55 7.72 -8.10 -21.37
N VAL A 56 8.18 -7.62 -22.52
CA VAL A 56 8.47 -6.20 -22.78
C VAL A 56 7.24 -5.34 -22.45
N PRO A 57 7.41 -4.21 -21.72
CA PRO A 57 8.68 -3.59 -21.36
C PRO A 57 9.27 -4.03 -20.01
N TYR A 58 8.66 -4.96 -19.27
CA TYR A 58 8.99 -5.20 -17.86
C TYR A 58 10.39 -5.81 -17.70
N ASP A 59 10.71 -6.75 -18.59
CA ASP A 59 12.02 -7.40 -18.66
C ASP A 59 13.16 -6.42 -18.93
N GLU A 60 12.92 -5.28 -19.57
CA GLU A 60 13.93 -4.24 -19.80
C GLU A 60 14.34 -3.57 -18.48
N TYR A 61 13.38 -3.23 -17.60
CA TYR A 61 13.68 -2.73 -16.26
C TYR A 61 14.40 -3.80 -15.44
N GLY A 62 13.89 -5.03 -15.48
CA GLY A 62 14.48 -6.17 -14.79
C GLY A 62 15.95 -6.39 -15.17
N ARG A 63 16.26 -6.39 -16.47
CA ARG A 63 17.65 -6.52 -16.97
C ARG A 63 18.54 -5.36 -16.54
N GLN A 64 18.04 -4.13 -16.64
CA GLN A 64 18.80 -2.94 -16.24
C GLN A 64 19.18 -3.02 -14.76
N LEU A 65 18.21 -3.31 -13.89
CA LEU A 65 18.42 -3.45 -12.45
C LEU A 65 19.32 -4.65 -12.10
N ALA A 66 19.08 -5.82 -12.71
CA ALA A 66 19.89 -7.01 -12.48
C ALA A 66 21.36 -6.83 -12.88
N SER A 67 21.63 -6.00 -13.90
CA SER A 67 22.99 -5.69 -14.35
C SER A 67 23.70 -4.62 -13.51
N ALA A 68 22.98 -3.94 -12.61
CA ALA A 68 23.48 -2.78 -11.87
C ALA A 68 24.25 -3.13 -10.59
N GLY A 69 24.29 -4.40 -10.18
CA GLY A 69 25.01 -4.86 -8.98
C GLY A 69 24.09 -5.40 -7.88
N ASP A 70 24.65 -5.65 -6.71
CA ASP A 70 23.93 -6.14 -5.53
C ASP A 70 23.10 -5.01 -4.89
N PRO A 71 21.76 -5.12 -4.85
CA PRO A 71 20.91 -4.11 -4.23
C PRO A 71 21.12 -3.94 -2.71
N CYS A 72 21.84 -4.84 -2.05
CA CYS A 72 22.20 -4.70 -0.64
C CYS A 72 23.41 -3.80 -0.40
N SER A 73 24.30 -3.62 -1.37
CA SER A 73 25.63 -3.03 -1.09
C SER A 73 26.23 -2.17 -2.20
N ASP A 74 25.81 -2.32 -3.46
CA ASP A 74 26.47 -1.67 -4.61
C ASP A 74 25.81 -0.34 -4.99
N GLN A 75 26.54 0.78 -4.85
CA GLN A 75 26.04 2.11 -5.22
C GLN A 75 25.54 2.21 -6.67
N SER A 76 26.11 1.43 -7.58
CA SER A 76 25.64 1.35 -8.96
C SER A 76 24.18 0.88 -9.08
N PHE A 77 23.71 0.05 -8.14
CA PHE A 77 22.30 -0.34 -8.09
C PHE A 77 21.41 0.83 -7.66
N VAL A 78 21.81 1.58 -6.63
CA VAL A 78 21.08 2.79 -6.19
C VAL A 78 21.00 3.80 -7.31
N ASP A 79 22.13 4.11 -7.95
CA ASP A 79 22.18 5.06 -9.04
C ASP A 79 21.25 4.63 -10.19
N LYS A 80 21.19 3.33 -10.51
CA LYS A 80 20.30 2.80 -11.55
C LYS A 80 18.83 2.85 -11.13
N TRP A 81 18.51 2.53 -9.88
CA TRP A 81 17.14 2.64 -9.36
C TRP A 81 16.63 4.08 -9.46
N GLU A 82 17.44 5.04 -9.00
CA GLU A 82 17.12 6.47 -9.07
C GLU A 82 17.01 6.96 -10.52
N ASP A 83 17.92 6.55 -11.40
CA ASP A 83 17.89 6.88 -12.83
C ASP A 83 16.59 6.43 -13.50
N ILE A 84 16.15 5.20 -13.26
CA ILE A 84 14.88 4.68 -13.78
C ILE A 84 13.71 5.48 -13.22
N GLY A 85 13.63 5.64 -11.89
CA GLY A 85 12.51 6.33 -11.26
C GLY A 85 12.42 7.83 -11.57
N ASN A 86 13.53 8.47 -11.94
CA ASN A 86 13.55 9.87 -12.40
C ASN A 86 13.27 10.00 -13.90
N THR A 87 13.66 9.02 -14.70
CA THR A 87 13.48 9.05 -16.16
C THR A 87 12.08 8.61 -16.58
N ASP A 88 11.54 7.59 -15.93
CA ASP A 88 10.22 7.03 -16.19
C ASP A 88 9.48 6.79 -14.88
N ALA A 89 9.13 7.88 -14.21
CA ALA A 89 8.47 7.86 -12.92
C ALA A 89 7.14 7.07 -12.98
N ASP A 90 6.26 7.40 -13.94
CA ASP A 90 4.94 6.80 -14.05
C ASP A 90 5.00 5.31 -14.38
N GLY A 91 5.87 4.92 -15.32
CA GLY A 91 6.08 3.51 -15.65
C GLY A 91 6.64 2.73 -14.46
N PHE A 92 7.61 3.29 -13.74
CA PHE A 92 8.19 2.59 -12.60
C PHE A 92 7.26 2.50 -11.39
N VAL A 93 6.46 3.54 -11.16
CA VAL A 93 5.31 3.54 -10.25
C VAL A 93 4.35 2.40 -10.59
N MET A 94 3.91 2.27 -11.84
CA MET A 94 3.01 1.20 -12.27
C MET A 94 3.59 -0.20 -12.00
N LEU A 95 4.87 -0.43 -12.31
CA LEU A 95 5.53 -1.71 -12.07
C LEU A 95 5.60 -2.07 -10.58
N GLN A 96 5.91 -1.10 -9.73
CA GLN A 96 5.97 -1.31 -8.29
C GLN A 96 4.59 -1.67 -7.73
N ASP A 97 3.52 -1.04 -8.23
CA ASP A 97 2.13 -1.36 -7.90
C ASP A 97 1.75 -2.79 -8.27
N GLU A 98 2.00 -3.16 -9.52
CA GLU A 98 1.62 -4.46 -10.04
C GLU A 98 2.32 -5.60 -9.32
N TYR A 99 3.56 -5.38 -8.90
CA TYR A 99 4.29 -6.35 -8.11
C TYR A 99 3.66 -6.59 -6.73
N VAL A 100 3.24 -5.53 -6.04
CA VAL A 100 2.71 -5.66 -4.66
C VAL A 100 1.24 -6.01 -4.62
N LYS A 101 0.44 -5.66 -5.63
CA LYS A 101 -1.01 -5.84 -5.59
C LYS A 101 -1.43 -7.29 -5.29
N PRO A 102 -0.89 -8.34 -5.96
CA PRO A 102 -1.24 -9.72 -5.64
C PRO A 102 -0.85 -10.13 -4.23
N GLN A 103 0.30 -9.64 -3.76
CA GLN A 103 0.87 -10.01 -2.47
C GLN A 103 0.14 -9.38 -1.31
N TYR A 104 -0.50 -8.22 -1.50
CA TYR A 104 -1.08 -7.44 -0.42
C TYR A 104 -2.58 -7.21 -0.59
N TYR A 105 -2.99 -6.53 -1.65
CA TYR A 105 -4.40 -6.22 -1.86
C TYR A 105 -5.22 -7.48 -2.17
N ASP A 106 -4.81 -8.28 -3.16
CA ASP A 106 -5.61 -9.46 -3.57
C ASP A 106 -5.68 -10.49 -2.44
N ALA A 107 -4.55 -10.79 -1.80
CA ALA A 107 -4.51 -11.68 -0.64
C ALA A 107 -5.28 -11.14 0.59
N GLY A 108 -5.39 -9.82 0.75
CA GLY A 108 -6.24 -9.19 1.76
C GLY A 108 -7.72 -9.26 1.40
N ALA A 109 -8.05 -9.05 0.13
CA ALA A 109 -9.42 -9.10 -0.39
C ALA A 109 -10.00 -10.51 -0.26
N GLU A 110 -9.22 -11.53 -0.61
CA GLU A 110 -9.58 -12.95 -0.41
C GLU A 110 -9.94 -13.23 1.05
N LYS A 111 -9.17 -12.70 2.00
CA LYS A 111 -9.44 -12.87 3.44
C LYS A 111 -10.72 -12.18 3.90
N LEU A 112 -11.03 -11.00 3.38
CA LEU A 112 -12.29 -10.32 3.70
C LEU A 112 -13.50 -11.13 3.21
N ILE A 113 -13.40 -11.75 2.03
CA ILE A 113 -14.42 -12.66 1.51
C ILE A 113 -14.51 -13.90 2.40
N GLU A 114 -13.40 -14.56 2.71
CA GLU A 114 -13.37 -15.80 3.49
C GLU A 114 -13.89 -15.63 4.93
N TRP A 115 -13.53 -14.53 5.60
CA TRP A 115 -13.78 -14.37 7.04
C TRP A 115 -15.07 -13.63 7.33
N TYR A 116 -15.48 -12.72 6.46
CA TYR A 116 -16.58 -11.79 6.70
C TYR A 116 -17.61 -11.75 5.59
N ASN A 117 -17.46 -12.57 4.53
CA ASN A 117 -18.29 -12.51 3.34
C ASN A 117 -18.42 -11.06 2.82
N PHE A 118 -17.29 -10.36 2.76
CA PHE A 118 -17.20 -8.95 2.39
C PHE A 118 -16.29 -8.81 1.17
N ASP A 119 -16.89 -8.59 0.00
CA ASP A 119 -16.16 -8.42 -1.27
C ASP A 119 -15.78 -6.95 -1.47
N ILE A 120 -14.58 -6.60 -1.01
CA ILE A 120 -14.00 -5.26 -1.12
C ILE A 120 -13.94 -4.73 -2.57
N SER A 121 -13.92 -5.61 -3.59
CA SER A 121 -13.86 -5.19 -4.99
C SER A 121 -15.14 -4.49 -5.46
N GLN A 122 -16.26 -4.69 -4.75
CA GLN A 122 -17.55 -4.06 -5.01
C GLN A 122 -17.72 -2.72 -4.30
N HIS A 123 -16.73 -2.29 -3.53
CA HIS A 123 -16.74 -1.05 -2.76
C HIS A 123 -15.90 0.05 -3.43
N SER A 124 -15.99 1.28 -2.91
CA SER A 124 -15.25 2.41 -3.47
C SER A 124 -13.73 2.16 -3.52
N ASN A 125 -13.08 2.87 -4.45
CA ASN A 125 -11.61 2.91 -4.49
C ASN A 125 -11.04 3.37 -3.14
N ALA A 126 -11.68 4.30 -2.44
CA ALA A 126 -11.26 4.71 -1.10
C ALA A 126 -11.18 3.55 -0.11
N LEU A 127 -12.20 2.69 -0.05
CA LEU A 127 -12.19 1.55 0.86
C LEU A 127 -11.19 0.47 0.43
N GLN A 128 -11.01 0.27 -0.89
CA GLN A 128 -9.97 -0.59 -1.45
C GLN A 128 -8.55 -0.10 -1.07
N GLN A 129 -8.31 1.22 -1.10
CA GLN A 129 -7.06 1.84 -0.68
C GLN A 129 -6.80 1.65 0.82
N VAL A 130 -7.84 1.74 1.65
CA VAL A 130 -7.74 1.47 3.09
C VAL A 130 -7.34 0.03 3.35
N LEU A 131 -7.95 -0.95 2.67
CA LEU A 131 -7.51 -2.35 2.77
C LEU A 131 -6.03 -2.46 2.41
N PHE A 132 -5.66 -1.94 1.24
CA PHE A 132 -4.32 -2.08 0.73
C PHE A 132 -3.27 -1.45 1.67
N SER A 133 -3.52 -0.25 2.19
CA SER A 133 -2.62 0.39 3.15
C SER A 133 -2.45 -0.44 4.43
N ASN A 134 -3.54 -1.00 4.95
CA ASN A 134 -3.47 -1.85 6.13
C ASN A 134 -2.70 -3.15 5.84
N CYS A 135 -2.84 -3.74 4.66
CA CYS A 135 -2.05 -4.90 4.25
C CYS A 135 -0.56 -4.57 4.08
N ILE A 136 -0.21 -3.40 3.53
CA ILE A 136 1.19 -2.94 3.45
C ILE A 136 1.79 -2.80 4.85
N GLN A 137 1.06 -2.17 5.78
CA GLN A 137 1.58 -1.85 7.10
C GLN A 137 1.63 -3.06 8.05
N HIS A 138 0.66 -3.98 7.95
CA HIS A 138 0.48 -5.05 8.93
C HIS A 138 0.48 -6.46 8.31
N GLY A 139 0.72 -6.58 7.02
CA GLY A 139 0.54 -7.83 6.27
C GLY A 139 -0.93 -8.18 6.06
N ASN A 140 -1.19 -9.13 5.17
CA ASN A 140 -2.54 -9.40 4.64
C ASN A 140 -3.50 -9.91 5.71
N TYR A 141 -2.98 -10.68 6.66
CA TYR A 141 -3.78 -11.24 7.75
C TYR A 141 -4.37 -10.12 8.61
N TYR A 142 -3.51 -9.31 9.23
CA TYR A 142 -3.95 -8.22 10.09
C TYR A 142 -4.60 -7.10 9.28
N GLY A 143 -4.15 -6.87 8.05
CA GLY A 143 -4.78 -5.91 7.14
C GLY A 143 -6.25 -6.19 6.86
N ALA A 144 -6.63 -7.47 6.71
CA ALA A 144 -8.03 -7.89 6.64
C ALA A 144 -8.71 -7.93 8.01
N GLN A 145 -8.00 -8.36 9.06
CA GLN A 145 -8.56 -8.50 10.42
C GLN A 145 -9.11 -7.18 10.97
N VAL A 146 -8.47 -6.03 10.67
CA VAL A 146 -8.90 -4.73 11.19
C VAL A 146 -10.32 -4.36 10.78
N PHE A 147 -10.81 -4.86 9.63
CA PHE A 147 -12.21 -4.67 9.22
C PHE A 147 -13.15 -5.44 10.15
N GLY A 148 -12.83 -6.69 10.47
CA GLY A 148 -13.58 -7.47 11.43
C GLY A 148 -13.53 -6.87 12.84
N ASP A 149 -12.40 -6.28 13.24
CA ASP A 149 -12.28 -5.62 14.54
C ASP A 149 -13.07 -4.30 14.58
N ALA A 150 -13.14 -3.56 13.47
CA ALA A 150 -14.03 -2.39 13.33
C ALA A 150 -15.52 -2.79 13.45
N ALA A 151 -15.93 -3.88 12.81
CA ALA A 151 -17.27 -4.43 12.90
C ALA A 151 -17.63 -4.86 14.34
N LYS A 152 -16.72 -5.54 15.03
CA LYS A 152 -16.87 -5.91 16.45
C LYS A 152 -16.92 -4.69 17.36
N PHE A 153 -16.11 -3.67 17.09
CA PHE A 153 -16.03 -2.45 17.90
C PHE A 153 -17.38 -1.74 18.03
N VAL A 154 -18.23 -1.86 17.01
CA VAL A 154 -19.57 -1.27 16.98
C VAL A 154 -20.71 -2.28 17.00
N GLU A 155 -20.40 -3.57 17.21
CA GLU A 155 -21.37 -4.68 17.23
C GLU A 155 -22.28 -4.73 15.98
N LYS A 156 -21.70 -4.53 14.79
CA LYS A 156 -22.42 -4.57 13.49
C LYS A 156 -21.75 -5.50 12.49
N ASP A 157 -22.49 -5.88 11.44
CA ASP A 157 -21.94 -6.53 10.25
C ASP A 157 -21.33 -5.47 9.32
N LEU A 158 -20.18 -5.77 8.69
CA LEU A 158 -19.56 -4.91 7.69
C LEU A 158 -20.53 -4.52 6.57
N ASN A 159 -21.31 -5.47 6.07
CA ASN A 159 -22.27 -5.25 4.98
C ASN A 159 -23.46 -4.36 5.39
N SER A 160 -23.64 -4.09 6.69
CA SER A 160 -24.70 -3.21 7.19
C SER A 160 -24.26 -1.76 7.41
N MET A 161 -22.96 -1.49 7.30
CA MET A 161 -22.37 -0.17 7.52
C MET A 161 -22.13 0.55 6.19
N ASN A 162 -22.22 1.89 6.22
CA ASN A 162 -21.74 2.68 5.10
C ASN A 162 -20.20 2.74 5.12
N GLU A 163 -19.58 3.02 3.97
CA GLU A 163 -18.13 2.96 3.84
C GLU A 163 -17.40 4.01 4.69
N ALA A 164 -17.99 5.19 4.89
CA ALA A 164 -17.40 6.23 5.75
C ALA A 164 -17.32 5.75 7.21
N ASP A 165 -18.34 5.06 7.71
CA ASP A 165 -18.34 4.46 9.04
C ASP A 165 -17.28 3.36 9.14
N ILE A 166 -17.17 2.47 8.14
CA ILE A 166 -16.14 1.42 8.11
C ILE A 166 -14.74 2.03 8.21
N ILE A 167 -14.45 3.04 7.38
CA ILE A 167 -13.16 3.76 7.42
C ILE A 167 -12.91 4.34 8.81
N ASN A 168 -13.88 5.08 9.36
CA ASN A 168 -13.73 5.69 10.69
C ASN A 168 -13.42 4.66 11.77
N PHE A 169 -14.14 3.54 11.79
CA PHE A 169 -13.96 2.52 12.83
C PHE A 169 -12.68 1.70 12.67
N ILE A 170 -12.21 1.46 11.44
CA ILE A 170 -10.88 0.85 11.21
C ILE A 170 -9.79 1.69 11.88
N TYR A 171 -9.79 3.00 11.62
CA TYR A 171 -8.78 3.88 12.18
C TYR A 171 -8.96 4.11 13.68
N GLU A 172 -10.20 4.15 14.18
CA GLU A 172 -10.48 4.22 15.62
C GLU A 172 -9.94 2.99 16.37
N VAL A 173 -10.14 1.79 15.83
CA VAL A 173 -9.57 0.55 16.38
C VAL A 173 -8.05 0.66 16.48
N LYS A 174 -7.37 1.08 15.40
CA LYS A 174 -5.90 1.22 15.41
C LYS A 174 -5.43 2.25 16.43
N LEU A 175 -6.16 3.35 16.60
CA LEU A 175 -5.81 4.42 17.52
C LEU A 175 -6.08 4.08 18.99
N THR A 176 -6.98 3.14 19.28
CA THR A 176 -7.41 2.80 20.65
C THR A 176 -6.88 1.47 21.16
N ASP A 177 -6.72 0.48 20.28
CA ASP A 177 -6.08 -0.80 20.62
C ASP A 177 -4.57 -0.74 20.36
N MET A 178 -3.80 -0.73 21.45
CA MET A 178 -2.34 -0.61 21.41
C MET A 178 -1.65 -1.82 20.75
N SER A 179 -2.34 -2.95 20.57
CA SER A 179 -1.80 -4.13 19.88
C SER A 179 -1.33 -3.79 18.45
N TRP A 180 -2.01 -2.87 17.77
CA TRP A 180 -1.70 -2.39 16.42
C TRP A 180 -0.40 -1.59 16.31
N SER A 181 0.16 -1.14 17.44
CA SER A 181 1.44 -0.41 17.50
C SER A 181 2.49 -1.13 18.35
N SER A 182 2.27 -2.40 18.67
CA SER A 182 3.12 -3.17 19.57
C SER A 182 4.49 -3.53 18.95
N GLY A 183 4.57 -3.66 17.63
CA GLY A 183 5.82 -3.96 16.91
C GLY A 183 6.80 -2.78 16.84
N SER A 184 6.36 -1.56 17.13
CA SER A 184 7.25 -0.38 17.15
C SER A 184 6.80 0.65 18.21
N PRO A 185 6.86 0.32 19.51
CA PRO A 185 6.36 1.20 20.57
C PRO A 185 7.00 2.59 20.58
N GLN A 186 8.27 2.67 20.16
CA GLN A 186 9.04 3.92 20.10
C GLN A 186 8.57 4.85 18.96
N LEU A 187 7.92 4.29 17.92
CA LEU A 187 7.43 5.04 16.76
C LEU A 187 5.92 5.34 16.84
N ARG A 188 5.27 4.99 17.96
CA ARG A 188 3.81 5.05 18.13
C ARG A 188 3.21 6.44 17.85
N SER A 189 3.87 7.51 18.31
CA SER A 189 3.39 8.86 18.06
C SER A 189 3.31 9.18 16.56
N GLY A 190 4.30 8.76 15.78
CA GLY A 190 4.32 8.89 14.33
C GLY A 190 3.26 8.03 13.65
N LEU A 191 3.09 6.78 14.10
CA LEU A 191 2.03 5.90 13.59
C LEU A 191 0.64 6.50 13.82
N PHE A 192 0.38 7.07 15.00
CA PHE A 192 -0.93 7.66 15.30
C PHE A 192 -1.19 8.92 14.48
N ALA A 193 -0.15 9.73 14.22
CA ALA A 193 -0.27 10.87 13.32
C ALA A 193 -0.58 10.42 11.89
N ARG A 194 0.12 9.39 11.38
CA ARG A 194 -0.18 8.76 10.09
C ARG A 194 -1.63 8.29 10.02
N TRP A 195 -2.09 7.50 10.99
CA TRP A 195 -3.44 6.93 10.96
C TRP A 195 -4.54 7.98 11.02
N LYS A 196 -4.33 9.07 11.75
CA LYS A 196 -5.27 10.20 11.74
C LYS A 196 -5.32 10.84 10.36
N ASN A 197 -4.17 11.16 9.77
CA ASN A 197 -4.12 11.80 8.46
C ASN A 197 -4.67 10.90 7.35
N GLU A 198 -4.33 9.61 7.39
CA GLU A 198 -4.75 8.64 6.37
C GLU A 198 -6.26 8.38 6.41
N ARG A 199 -6.87 8.42 7.61
CA ARG A 199 -8.32 8.42 7.76
C ARG A 199 -8.96 9.59 7.03
N GLU A 200 -8.45 10.81 7.25
CA GLU A 200 -9.01 12.01 6.60
C GLU A 200 -8.81 11.95 5.08
N ASP A 201 -7.63 11.53 4.60
CA ASP A 201 -7.35 11.35 3.17
C ASP A 201 -8.30 10.33 2.52
N ALA A 202 -8.57 9.21 3.19
CA ALA A 202 -9.49 8.18 2.71
C ALA A 202 -10.94 8.68 2.64
N LEU A 203 -11.38 9.44 3.65
CA LEU A 203 -12.71 10.05 3.66
C LEU A 203 -12.86 11.13 2.57
N ASP A 204 -11.82 11.94 2.34
CA ASP A 204 -11.79 12.92 1.26
C ASP A 204 -11.83 12.24 -0.11
N LEU A 205 -11.12 11.12 -0.28
CA LEU A 205 -11.19 10.31 -1.49
C LEU A 205 -12.60 9.76 -1.71
N LEU A 206 -13.21 9.14 -0.69
CA LEU A 206 -14.57 8.61 -0.75
C LEU A 206 -15.58 9.70 -1.15
N LYS A 207 -15.45 10.89 -0.58
CA LYS A 207 -16.31 12.03 -0.88
C LYS A 207 -16.19 12.47 -2.35
N LYS A 208 -14.96 12.64 -2.85
CA LYS A 208 -14.71 13.02 -4.26
C LYS A 208 -15.29 12.01 -5.25
N GLN A 209 -15.22 10.71 -4.92
CA GLN A 209 -15.80 9.66 -5.76
C GLN A 209 -17.33 9.73 -5.78
N THR A 210 -17.95 9.86 -4.60
CA THR A 210 -19.40 9.97 -4.47
C THR A 210 -19.93 11.19 -5.23
N GLU A 211 -19.25 12.33 -5.15
CA GLU A 211 -19.60 13.54 -5.90
C GLU A 211 -19.47 13.32 -7.42
N SER A 212 -18.39 12.67 -7.87
CA SER A 212 -18.16 12.38 -9.29
C SER A 212 -19.25 11.48 -9.89
N ASP A 213 -19.70 10.47 -9.15
CA ASP A 213 -20.75 9.54 -9.59
C ASP A 213 -22.12 10.23 -9.74
N ILE A 214 -22.42 11.22 -8.89
CA ILE A 214 -23.65 12.03 -8.99
C ILE A 214 -23.67 12.87 -10.28
N PHE A 215 -22.54 13.46 -10.66
CA PHE A 215 -22.45 14.28 -11.87
C PHE A 215 -22.53 13.44 -13.16
N VAL A 216 -21.99 12.23 -13.17
CA VAL A 216 -22.12 11.29 -14.30
C VAL A 216 -23.58 10.80 -14.44
N GLY A 217 -24.27 10.54 -13.34
CA GLY A 217 -25.68 10.10 -13.34
C GLY A 217 -26.70 11.19 -13.73
N SER A 218 -26.32 12.47 -13.68
CA SER A 218 -27.21 13.60 -13.99
C SER A 218 -27.13 14.06 -15.45
N GLY A 219 -26.21 13.51 -16.25
CA GLY A 219 -25.94 13.91 -17.64
C GLY A 219 -26.78 13.23 -18.72
N CYS A 220 -27.79 12.44 -18.35
CA CYS A 220 -28.67 11.77 -19.32
C CYS A 220 -30.14 12.04 -18.97
N LYS A 221 -30.65 13.20 -19.40
CA LYS A 221 -32.08 13.47 -19.61
C LYS A 221 -32.26 14.37 -20.83
#